data_AF-A0AAW9JTY0-F1
#
_entry.id   AF-A0AAW9JTY0-F1
#
_cell.length_a   1.000
_cell.length_b   1.000
_cell.length_c   1.000
_cell.angle_alpha   90.00
_cell.angle_beta   90.00
_cell.angle_gamma   90.00
#
_symmetry.space_group_name_H-M   'P 1'
#
loop_
_entity.id
_entity.type
_entity.pdbx_description
1 polymer ?
#
loop_
_entity_poly.entity_id
_entity_poly.type
_entity_poly.pdbx_seq_one_letter_code
_entity_poly.pdbx_strand_id
1 'polypeptide(L)'
;MVYSDIKELLTDAKNFATGANDLQLKGILLEIQDEVFNLQEENKLLREKNNELKNATIIDAELEYHEGVYLRGNDIYCSVCWDTDKKLIRVRKVGDTGKGSTMYRCDLCNQWKPSNIPFTE
;
A
#
# COMPACT_ATOMS: atom_id res chain seq x y z
N MET A 1 -21.86 -1.27 -4.90
CA MET A 1 -23.31 -1.32 -5.07
C MET A 1 -24.01 -0.81 -3.82
N VAL A 2 -23.86 -1.44 -2.64
CA VAL A 2 -24.51 -1.01 -1.37
C VAL A 2 -24.39 0.49 -1.00
N TYR A 3 -23.31 1.17 -1.39
CA TYR A 3 -23.05 2.56 -1.02
C TYR A 3 -23.85 3.62 -1.80
N SER A 4 -24.34 3.33 -3.03
CA SER A 4 -25.26 4.25 -3.73
C SER A 4 -26.63 4.25 -3.08
N ASP A 5 -27.06 3.06 -2.64
CA ASP A 5 -28.41 2.82 -2.13
C ASP A 5 -28.66 3.61 -0.83
N ILE A 6 -27.65 3.73 0.04
CA ILE A 6 -27.73 4.55 1.27
C ILE A 6 -27.81 6.05 0.96
N LYS A 7 -27.11 6.54 -0.09
CA LYS A 7 -27.17 7.96 -0.47
C LYS A 7 -28.53 8.32 -1.04
N GLU A 8 -29.11 7.45 -1.85
CA GLU A 8 -30.46 7.63 -2.39
C GLU A 8 -31.48 7.65 -1.25
N LEU A 9 -31.42 6.70 -0.31
CA LEU A 9 -32.29 6.66 0.86
C LEU A 9 -32.22 7.92 1.73
N LEU A 10 -31.02 8.46 1.99
CA LEU A 10 -30.86 9.70 2.76
C LEU A 10 -31.36 10.92 2.00
N THR A 11 -31.16 10.96 0.68
CA THR A 11 -31.67 12.03 -0.18
C THR A 11 -33.20 12.02 -0.21
N ASP A 12 -33.81 10.84 -0.28
CA ASP A 12 -35.25 10.67 -0.26
C ASP A 12 -35.85 11.07 1.10
N ALA A 13 -35.22 10.64 2.21
CA ALA A 13 -35.61 11.05 3.55
C ALA A 13 -35.54 12.58 3.74
N LYS A 14 -34.51 13.22 3.19
CA LYS A 14 -34.35 14.69 3.22
C LYS A 14 -35.44 15.38 2.40
N ASN A 15 -35.76 14.87 1.22
CA ASN A 15 -36.81 15.42 0.37
C ASN A 15 -38.18 15.29 1.06
N PHE A 16 -38.44 14.16 1.73
CA PHE A 16 -39.66 13.95 2.50
C PHE A 16 -39.76 14.91 3.69
N ALA A 17 -38.69 15.08 4.47
CA ALA A 17 -38.62 16.04 5.58
C ALA A 17 -38.82 17.49 5.11
N THR A 18 -38.30 17.83 3.93
CA THR A 18 -38.47 19.16 3.33
C THR A 18 -39.92 19.38 2.90
N GLY A 19 -40.58 18.37 2.32
CA GLY A 19 -42.01 18.42 1.99
C GLY A 19 -42.93 18.53 3.21
N ALA A 20 -42.49 17.99 4.35
CA ALA A 20 -43.19 18.08 5.64
C ALA A 20 -42.90 19.38 6.43
N ASN A 21 -42.02 20.27 5.94
CA ASN A 21 -41.54 21.47 6.64
C ASN A 21 -40.89 21.21 8.02
N ASP A 22 -40.36 20.00 8.24
CA ASP A 22 -39.68 19.66 9.49
C ASP A 22 -38.20 20.06 9.43
N LEU A 23 -37.92 21.27 9.90
CA LEU A 23 -36.57 21.84 9.96
C LEU A 23 -35.62 21.06 10.87
N GLN A 24 -36.12 20.46 11.96
CA GLN A 24 -35.28 19.69 12.89
C GLN A 24 -34.86 18.36 12.25
N LEU A 25 -35.81 17.65 11.65
CA LEU A 25 -35.53 16.41 10.94
C LEU A 25 -34.56 16.65 9.77
N LYS A 26 -34.71 17.77 9.06
CA LYS A 26 -33.78 18.18 8.00
C LYS A 26 -32.35 18.38 8.54
N GLY A 27 -32.18 19.01 9.70
CA GLY A 27 -30.88 19.21 10.33
C GLY A 27 -30.19 17.88 10.65
N ILE A 28 -30.91 16.98 11.32
CA ILE A 28 -30.42 15.64 11.67
C ILE A 28 -30.05 14.83 10.42
N LEU A 29 -30.85 14.91 9.36
CA LEU A 29 -30.57 14.19 8.11
C LEU A 29 -29.31 14.71 7.40
N LEU A 30 -29.01 16.02 7.49
CA LEU A 30 -27.76 16.57 6.98
C LEU A 30 -26.56 16.09 7.79
N GLU A 31 -26.67 16.06 9.12
CA GLU A 31 -25.61 15.53 9.98
C GLU A 31 -25.33 14.05 9.72
N ILE A 32 -26.37 13.22 9.58
CA ILE A 32 -26.22 11.81 9.21
C ILE A 32 -25.58 11.67 7.83
N GLN A 33 -25.98 12.52 6.88
CA GLN A 33 -25.43 12.51 5.53
C GLN A 33 -23.92 12.80 5.55
N ASP A 34 -23.49 13.82 6.30
CA ASP A 34 -22.07 14.16 6.46
C ASP A 34 -21.27 13.04 7.13
N GLU A 35 -21.81 12.44 8.19
CA GLU A 35 -21.16 11.33 8.88
C GLU A 35 -21.03 10.08 7.98
N VAL A 36 -22.05 9.78 7.18
CA VAL A 36 -22.00 8.70 6.19
C VAL A 36 -20.94 8.98 5.12
N PHE A 37 -20.76 10.22 4.68
CA PHE A 37 -19.70 10.56 3.75
C PHE A 37 -18.31 10.34 4.36
N ASN A 38 -18.09 10.80 5.60
CA ASN A 38 -16.82 10.60 6.31
C ASN A 38 -16.50 9.11 6.46
N LEU A 39 -17.47 8.32 6.92
CA LEU A 39 -17.31 6.86 7.05
C LEU A 39 -17.02 6.18 5.71
N GLN A 40 -17.60 6.65 4.61
CA GLN A 40 -17.31 6.09 3.28
C GLN A 40 -15.87 6.38 2.84
N GLU A 41 -15.39 7.59 3.08
CA GLU A 41 -14.01 7.97 2.75
C GLU A 41 -13.01 7.18 3.58
N GLU A 42 -13.22 7.08 4.90
CA GLU A 42 -12.39 6.26 5.78
C GLU A 42 -12.40 4.79 5.36
N ASN A 43 -13.56 4.21 5.03
CA ASN A 43 -13.65 2.82 4.59
C ASN A 43 -12.87 2.59 3.28
N LYS A 44 -12.92 3.55 2.35
CA LYS A 44 -12.14 3.50 1.11
C LYS A 44 -10.64 3.50 1.42
N LEU A 45 -10.17 4.44 2.24
CA LEU A 45 -8.75 4.55 2.63
C LEU A 45 -8.27 3.29 3.35
N LEU A 46 -9.08 2.75 4.26
CA LEU A 46 -8.76 1.51 4.98
C LEU A 46 -8.68 0.30 4.04
N ARG A 47 -9.57 0.20 3.04
CA ARG A 47 -9.52 -0.87 2.03
C ARG A 47 -8.28 -0.76 1.15
N GLU A 48 -7.93 0.45 0.74
CA GLU A 48 -6.69 0.71 -0.03
C GLU A 48 -5.47 0.27 0.78
N LYS A 49 -5.36 0.72 2.04
CA LYS A 49 -4.28 0.33 2.94
C LYS A 49 -4.25 -1.18 3.22
N ASN A 50 -5.41 -1.82 3.36
CA ASN A 50 -5.48 -3.28 3.54
C ASN A 50 -4.96 -4.04 2.30
N ASN A 51 -5.28 -3.56 1.10
CA ASN A 51 -4.78 -4.13 -0.14
C ASN A 51 -3.26 -3.93 -0.28
N GLU A 52 -2.74 -2.74 0.05
CA GLU A 52 -1.30 -2.47 0.08
C GLU A 52 -0.56 -3.42 1.02
N LEU A 53 -1.07 -3.61 2.24
CA LEU A 53 -0.48 -4.53 3.23
C LEU A 53 -0.53 -5.99 2.77
N LYS A 54 -1.64 -6.42 2.17
CA LYS A 54 -1.74 -7.77 1.59
C LYS A 54 -0.73 -7.98 0.48
N ASN A 55 -0.59 -7.01 -0.42
CA ASN A 55 0.40 -7.06 -1.50
C ASN A 55 1.83 -7.12 -0.95
N ALA A 56 2.14 -6.31 0.07
CA ALA A 56 3.45 -6.36 0.73
C ALA A 56 3.71 -7.74 1.36
N THR A 57 2.70 -8.35 1.98
CA THR A 57 2.80 -9.69 2.59
C THR A 57 3.04 -10.78 1.54
N ILE A 58 2.37 -10.70 0.39
CA ILE A 58 2.57 -11.63 -0.74
C ILE A 58 4.01 -11.52 -1.25
N ILE A 59 4.50 -10.29 -1.43
CA ILE A 59 5.87 -10.06 -1.86
C ILE A 59 6.87 -10.56 -0.81
N ASP A 60 6.65 -10.29 0.48
CA ASP A 60 7.48 -10.80 1.57
C ASP A 60 7.62 -12.34 1.52
N ALA A 61 6.55 -13.05 1.15
CA ALA A 61 6.57 -14.51 1.01
C ALA A 61 7.36 -15.02 -0.21
N GLU A 62 7.55 -14.18 -1.23
CA GLU A 62 8.28 -14.51 -2.47
C GLU A 62 9.76 -14.07 -2.43
N LEU A 63 10.17 -13.32 -1.41
CA LEU A 63 11.54 -12.79 -1.31
C LEU A 63 12.46 -13.75 -0.55
N GLU A 64 13.55 -14.12 -1.21
CA GLU A 64 14.62 -14.93 -0.62
C GLU A 64 15.76 -14.02 -0.17
N TYR A 65 16.14 -14.05 1.11
CA TYR A 65 17.19 -13.20 1.64
C TYR A 65 18.59 -13.80 1.39
N HIS A 66 19.47 -13.02 0.75
CA HIS A 66 20.83 -13.40 0.37
C HIS A 66 21.87 -12.40 0.88
N GLU A 67 22.05 -12.39 2.20
CA GLU A 67 23.11 -11.64 2.91
C GLU A 67 23.26 -10.18 2.45
N GLY A 68 22.19 -9.39 2.55
CA GLY A 68 22.22 -7.96 2.23
C GLY A 68 21.37 -7.57 1.02
N VAL A 69 20.88 -8.54 0.25
CA VAL A 69 19.90 -8.34 -0.83
C VAL A 69 18.74 -9.33 -0.71
N TYR A 70 17.64 -9.02 -1.39
CA TYR A 70 16.56 -9.99 -1.62
C TYR A 70 16.58 -10.45 -3.07
N LEU A 71 16.32 -11.73 -3.29
CA LEU A 71 16.09 -12.33 -4.60
C LEU A 71 14.59 -12.58 -4.77
N ARG A 72 14.05 -12.28 -5.95
CA ARG A 72 12.70 -12.69 -6.35
C ARG A 72 12.76 -13.11 -7.81
N GLY A 73 12.64 -14.41 -8.06
CA GLY A 73 12.95 -14.99 -9.37
C GLY A 73 14.42 -14.72 -9.74
N ASN A 74 14.66 -14.05 -10.86
CA ASN A 74 16.02 -13.72 -11.34
C ASN A 74 16.46 -12.30 -10.98
N ASP A 75 15.59 -11.50 -10.35
CA ASP A 75 15.87 -10.11 -10.03
C ASP A 75 16.34 -9.95 -8.58
N ILE A 76 17.27 -9.00 -8.39
CA ILE A 76 17.92 -8.74 -7.10
C ILE A 76 17.54 -7.35 -6.62
N TYR A 77 17.10 -7.27 -5.36
CA TYR A 77 16.50 -6.09 -4.76
C TYR A 77 17.24 -5.66 -3.49
N CYS A 78 17.12 -4.37 -3.17
CA CYS A 78 17.74 -3.80 -1.99
C CYS A 78 16.98 -4.20 -0.72
N SER A 79 17.65 -4.93 0.18
CA SER A 79 17.13 -5.27 1.53
C SER A 79 16.63 -4.04 2.29
N VAL A 80 17.47 -3.01 2.43
CA VAL A 80 17.13 -1.81 3.22
C VAL A 80 15.92 -1.05 2.68
N CYS A 81 15.81 -0.87 1.37
CA CYS A 81 14.66 -0.18 0.78
C CYS A 81 13.37 -0.97 0.96
N TRP A 82 13.46 -2.30 0.95
CA TRP A 82 12.33 -3.16 1.23
C TRP A 82 11.95 -3.16 2.72
N ASP A 83 12.93 -3.32 3.62
CA ASP A 83 12.68 -3.43 5.06
C ASP A 83 12.17 -2.13 5.68
N THR A 84 12.63 -0.98 5.15
CA THR A 84 12.26 0.35 5.69
C THR A 84 10.95 0.85 5.09
N ASP A 85 10.82 0.77 3.77
CA ASP A 85 9.74 1.45 3.04
C ASP A 85 8.84 0.49 2.24
N LYS A 86 9.10 -0.83 2.28
CA LYS A 86 8.45 -1.84 1.41
C LYS A 86 8.56 -1.49 -0.08
N LYS A 87 9.71 -0.94 -0.48
CA LYS A 87 10.03 -0.59 -1.88
C LYS A 87 10.99 -1.60 -2.50
N LEU A 88 10.51 -2.33 -3.52
CA LEU A 88 11.34 -3.22 -4.34
C LEU A 88 12.21 -2.40 -5.31
N ILE A 89 13.39 -1.99 -4.84
CA ILE A 89 14.37 -1.30 -5.68
C ILE A 89 15.40 -2.29 -6.18
N ARG A 90 15.47 -2.46 -7.51
CA ARG A 90 16.51 -3.29 -8.13
C ARG A 90 17.89 -2.71 -7.84
N VAL A 91 18.83 -3.58 -7.51
CA VAL A 91 20.23 -3.20 -7.28
C VAL A 91 21.07 -3.52 -8.50
N ARG A 92 22.10 -2.71 -8.76
CA ARG A 92 23.07 -2.98 -9.82
C ARG A 92 24.26 -3.75 -9.28
N LYS A 93 24.74 -4.69 -10.07
CA LYS A 93 25.97 -5.43 -9.82
C LYS A 93 27.17 -4.51 -10.02
N VAL A 94 28.08 -4.43 -9.05
CA VAL A 94 29.23 -3.49 -9.10
C VAL A 94 30.56 -4.22 -9.16
N GLY A 95 30.66 -5.43 -8.63
CA GLY A 95 31.90 -6.21 -8.69
C GLY A 95 31.86 -7.46 -7.81
N ASP A 96 32.97 -8.19 -7.78
CA ASP A 96 33.23 -9.28 -6.85
C ASP A 96 33.94 -8.73 -5.60
N THR A 97 33.62 -9.27 -4.44
CA THR A 97 34.31 -9.00 -3.16
C THR A 97 35.60 -9.83 -2.98
N GLY A 98 35.97 -10.64 -3.97
CA GLY A 98 37.22 -11.42 -4.00
C GLY A 98 37.14 -12.76 -3.26
N LYS A 99 35.97 -13.10 -2.70
CA LYS A 99 35.67 -14.39 -2.05
C LYS A 99 34.59 -15.18 -2.79
N GLY A 100 34.29 -14.83 -4.05
CA GLY A 100 33.21 -15.43 -4.82
C GLY A 100 31.82 -14.88 -4.47
N SER A 101 31.75 -13.67 -3.91
CA SER A 101 30.54 -13.03 -3.41
C SER A 101 30.31 -11.72 -4.16
N THR A 102 29.10 -11.52 -4.69
CA THR A 102 28.78 -10.33 -5.49
C THR A 102 28.49 -9.12 -4.63
N MET A 103 29.06 -7.98 -5.01
CA MET A 103 28.76 -6.68 -4.46
C MET A 103 27.70 -5.96 -5.31
N TYR A 104 26.61 -5.56 -4.66
CA TYR A 104 25.54 -4.80 -5.26
C TYR A 104 25.49 -3.37 -4.72
N ARG A 105 24.94 -2.45 -5.50
CA ARG A 105 24.66 -1.08 -5.06
C ARG A 105 23.23 -0.70 -5.40
N CYS A 106 22.54 -0.09 -4.44
CA CYS A 106 21.23 0.50 -4.67
C CYS A 106 21.36 1.95 -5.11
N ASP A 107 20.67 2.35 -6.17
CA ASP A 107 20.69 3.73 -6.65
C ASP A 107 19.78 4.67 -5.85
N LEU A 108 18.83 4.12 -5.07
CA LEU A 108 17.97 4.92 -4.20
C LEU A 108 18.67 5.28 -2.88
N CYS A 109 19.09 4.27 -2.10
CA CYS A 109 19.71 4.52 -0.79
C CYS A 109 21.24 4.66 -0.85
N ASN A 110 21.86 4.47 -2.02
CA ASN A 110 23.31 4.56 -2.23
C ASN A 110 24.16 3.63 -1.34
N GLN A 111 23.54 2.63 -0.71
CA GLN A 111 24.23 1.65 0.13
C GLN A 111 24.82 0.52 -0.70
N TRP A 112 26.02 0.10 -0.31
CA TRP A 112 26.68 -1.09 -0.82
C TRP A 112 26.16 -2.31 -0.08
N LYS A 113 25.86 -3.36 -0.82
CA LYS A 113 25.28 -4.61 -0.31
C LYS A 113 26.20 -5.75 -0.73
N PRO A 114 27.02 -6.30 0.19
CA PRO A 114 27.56 -7.62 -0.07
C PRO A 114 26.40 -8.59 -0.26
N SER A 115 26.67 -9.74 -0.86
CA SER A 115 25.73 -10.84 -0.95
C SER A 115 26.50 -12.14 -1.04
N ASN A 116 25.87 -13.24 -0.64
CA ASN A 116 26.39 -14.57 -0.85
C ASN A 116 26.10 -15.13 -2.26
N ILE A 117 25.57 -14.29 -3.17
CA ILE A 117 25.27 -14.69 -4.55
C ILE A 117 26.58 -14.73 -5.35
N PRO A 118 26.91 -15.86 -6.01
CA PRO A 118 28.13 -15.99 -6.81
C PRO A 118 28.22 -14.94 -7.91
N PHE A 119 29.42 -14.40 -8.13
CA PHE A 119 29.66 -13.49 -9.24
C PHE A 119 29.67 -14.27 -10.57
N THR A 120 28.57 -14.21 -11.33
CA THR A 120 28.51 -14.75 -12.70
C THR A 120 28.65 -13.61 -13.71
N GLU A 121 29.64 -13.70 -14.61
CA GLU A 121 29.88 -12.71 -15.68
C GLU A 121 28.68 -12.52 -16.62
#